data_AF-A0A6I0FBV7-F1
#
_entry.id   AF-A0A6I0FBV7-F1
#
_cell.length_a   1.000
_cell.length_b   1.000
_cell.length_c   1.000
_cell.angle_alpha   90.00
_cell.angle_beta   90.00
_cell.angle_gamma   90.00
#
_symmetry.space_group_name_H-M   'P 1'
#
loop_
_entity.id
_entity.type
_entity.pdbx_description
1 polymer ?
#
loop_
_entity_poly.entity_id
_entity_poly.type
_entity_poly.pdbx_seq_one_letter_code
_entity_poly.pdbx_strand_id
1 'polypeptide(L)'
;MEKISWILMRRWWCRMAVNYKICPNCGSMKTLKIIYGMPTHDTFVKAEEGKIKLGGCLVMDNNPEYYCSDCNYEWHRDDSVNYAYNQIKHIKAAVGGYFDGYYEVTIDLHSKELKWKHFGCGHEEEFKKIVRNATAERFVEELKSIDILNWKSQYIDLDIIDGTQWSVEIQMLGKKISRHGSNNYPESWDEFCRLMKKISGKKFR
;
A
#
# COMPACT_ATOMS: atom_id res chain seq x y z
N MET A 1 22.03 -26.09 -8.79
CA MET A 1 22.17 -24.72 -9.32
C MET A 1 21.24 -24.57 -10.50
N GLU A 2 19.95 -24.34 -10.23
CA GLU A 2 18.96 -24.13 -11.28
C GLU A 2 18.92 -22.66 -11.66
N LYS A 3 19.23 -22.38 -12.92
CA LYS A 3 18.99 -21.08 -13.55
C LYS A 3 17.48 -20.90 -13.66
N ILE A 4 16.87 -20.26 -12.68
CA ILE A 4 15.48 -19.81 -12.77
C ILE A 4 15.41 -18.78 -13.90
N SER A 5 14.76 -19.17 -14.99
CA SER A 5 14.52 -18.34 -16.16
C SER A 5 13.72 -17.10 -15.77
N TRP A 6 14.31 -15.92 -16.00
CA TRP A 6 13.70 -14.59 -15.81
C TRP A 6 12.33 -14.41 -16.52
N ILE A 7 11.97 -15.33 -17.43
CA ILE A 7 10.73 -15.31 -18.21
C ILE A 7 9.52 -15.81 -17.38
N LEU A 8 9.73 -16.70 -16.40
CA LEU A 8 8.64 -17.21 -15.55
C LEU A 8 8.25 -16.26 -14.41
N MET A 9 9.15 -15.35 -13.98
CA MET A 9 8.84 -14.35 -12.96
C MET A 9 7.88 -13.24 -13.43
N ARG A 10 7.65 -13.08 -14.73
CA ARG A 10 6.78 -12.02 -15.27
C ARG A 10 5.28 -12.28 -15.09
N ARG A 11 4.89 -13.51 -14.71
CA ARG A 11 3.48 -13.94 -14.62
C ARG A 11 2.90 -13.85 -13.20
N TRP A 12 3.72 -13.49 -12.23
CA TRP A 12 3.38 -13.18 -10.83
C TRP A 12 3.77 -11.76 -10.44
N TRP A 13 3.79 -10.83 -11.40
CA TRP A 13 3.90 -9.42 -11.06
C TRP A 13 2.55 -8.97 -10.49
N CYS A 14 2.36 -9.13 -9.18
CA CYS A 14 1.47 -8.24 -8.45
C CYS A 14 1.84 -6.83 -8.90
N ARG A 15 0.96 -6.15 -9.65
CA ARG A 15 1.15 -4.74 -10.00
C ARG A 15 1.47 -4.04 -8.68
N MET A 16 2.68 -3.46 -8.57
CA MET A 16 3.04 -2.66 -7.40
C MET A 16 1.89 -1.68 -7.15
N ALA A 17 1.40 -1.63 -5.91
CA ALA A 17 0.22 -0.83 -5.62
C ALA A 17 0.54 0.67 -5.70
N VAL A 18 1.79 1.04 -5.40
CA VAL A 18 2.35 2.37 -5.60
C VAL A 18 2.70 2.55 -7.08
N ASN A 19 2.09 3.56 -7.72
CA ASN A 19 2.41 3.95 -9.09
C ASN A 19 3.37 5.14 -9.08
N TYR A 20 4.66 4.85 -9.24
CA TYR A 20 5.74 5.85 -9.31
C TYR A 20 5.68 6.78 -10.53
N LYS A 21 4.77 6.52 -11.48
CA LYS A 21 4.58 7.35 -12.68
C LYS A 21 3.50 8.42 -12.51
N ILE A 22 2.88 8.53 -11.34
CA ILE A 22 1.95 9.61 -11.02
C ILE A 22 2.72 10.69 -10.28
N CYS A 23 2.65 11.92 -10.78
CA CYS A 23 3.25 13.08 -10.12
C CYS A 23 2.54 13.31 -8.77
N PRO A 24 3.26 13.27 -7.64
CA PRO A 24 2.64 13.43 -6.32
C PRO A 24 2.15 14.87 -6.08
N ASN A 25 2.65 15.86 -6.84
CA ASN A 25 2.25 17.26 -6.70
C ASN A 25 0.96 17.62 -7.46
N CYS A 26 0.76 17.10 -8.68
CA CYS A 26 -0.39 17.48 -9.53
C CYS A 26 -1.27 16.30 -10.00
N GLY A 27 -0.89 15.05 -9.73
CA GLY A 27 -1.62 13.85 -10.16
C GLY A 27 -1.47 13.50 -11.66
N SER A 28 -0.66 14.23 -12.43
CA SER A 28 -0.41 13.93 -13.84
C SER A 28 0.34 12.61 -14.03
N MET A 29 0.05 11.91 -15.13
CA MET A 29 0.79 10.72 -15.58
C MET A 29 1.94 11.06 -16.54
N LYS A 30 2.13 12.34 -16.91
CA LYS A 30 3.22 12.78 -17.79
C LYS A 30 4.52 12.90 -17.00
N THR A 31 5.00 11.74 -16.59
CA THR A 31 6.19 11.56 -15.75
C THR A 31 7.33 11.00 -16.57
N LEU A 32 8.48 11.66 -16.48
CA LEU A 32 9.74 11.25 -17.09
C LEU A 32 10.70 10.79 -16.01
N LYS A 33 11.59 9.84 -16.35
CA LYS A 33 12.74 9.52 -15.50
C LYS A 33 13.84 10.55 -15.69
N ILE A 34 14.52 10.90 -14.61
CA ILE A 34 15.71 11.74 -14.64
C ILE A 34 16.94 10.84 -14.77
N ILE A 35 17.80 11.14 -15.75
CA ILE A 35 19.08 10.47 -15.97
C ILE A 35 20.22 11.44 -15.65
N TYR A 36 21.11 10.99 -14.78
CA TYR A 36 22.32 11.72 -14.38
C TYR A 36 23.56 11.08 -14.98
N GLY A 37 24.65 11.84 -15.00
CA GLY A 37 25.93 11.43 -15.59
C GLY A 37 26.11 11.92 -17.02
N MET A 38 27.10 11.34 -17.71
CA MET A 38 27.35 11.65 -19.11
C MET A 38 26.35 10.89 -20.00
N PRO A 39 25.48 11.59 -20.75
CA PRO A 39 24.51 10.93 -21.60
C PRO A 39 25.21 10.21 -22.77
N THR A 40 24.71 9.02 -23.10
CA THR A 40 25.03 8.39 -24.38
C THR A 40 24.24 9.06 -25.51
N HIS A 41 24.61 8.82 -26.78
CA HIS A 41 23.85 9.33 -27.92
C HIS A 41 22.36 8.95 -27.86
N ASP A 42 22.02 7.69 -27.56
CA ASP A 42 20.63 7.23 -27.41
C ASP A 42 19.89 7.94 -26.25
N THR A 43 20.58 8.18 -25.14
CA THR A 43 20.03 8.95 -24.01
C THR A 43 19.72 10.38 -24.43
N PHE A 44 20.62 11.01 -25.19
CA PHE A 44 20.43 12.37 -25.68
C PHE A 44 19.23 12.47 -26.62
N VAL A 45 19.12 11.56 -27.60
CA VAL A 45 17.96 11.50 -28.52
C VAL A 45 16.65 11.32 -27.74
N LYS A 46 16.61 10.42 -26.75
CA LYS A 46 15.41 10.23 -25.90
C LYS A 46 15.03 11.48 -25.10
N ALA A 47 16.00 12.30 -24.73
CA ALA A 47 15.74 13.57 -24.04
C ALA A 47 15.13 14.60 -25.00
N GLU A 48 15.64 14.72 -26.22
CA GLU A 48 15.07 15.59 -27.26
C GLU A 48 13.66 15.18 -27.66
N GLU A 49 13.39 13.87 -27.71
CA GLU A 49 12.04 13.32 -27.92
C GLU A 49 11.09 13.50 -26.70
N GLY A 50 11.58 14.06 -25.60
CA GLY A 50 10.79 14.26 -24.38
C GLY A 50 10.42 12.97 -23.64
N LYS A 51 11.16 11.87 -23.85
CA LYS A 51 10.92 10.57 -23.19
C LYS A 51 11.65 10.43 -21.84
N ILE A 52 12.69 11.23 -21.62
CA ILE A 52 13.45 11.31 -20.36
C ILE A 52 13.88 12.76 -20.09
N LYS A 53 14.30 13.05 -18.85
CA LYS A 53 14.93 14.32 -18.48
C LYS A 53 16.41 14.11 -18.14
N LEU A 54 17.29 14.99 -18.60
CA LEU A 54 18.68 15.02 -18.17
C LEU A 54 18.79 15.84 -16.88
N GLY A 55 19.37 15.24 -15.83
CA GLY A 55 19.47 15.85 -14.49
C GLY A 55 20.81 16.55 -14.21
N GLY A 56 21.82 16.33 -15.05
CA GLY A 56 23.19 16.86 -14.88
C GLY A 56 24.23 15.77 -14.66
N CYS A 57 25.51 16.16 -14.54
CA CYS A 57 26.62 15.22 -14.53
C CYS A 57 26.84 14.49 -13.20
N LEU A 58 26.47 15.10 -12.07
CA LEU A 58 26.76 14.57 -10.74
C LEU A 58 25.65 13.64 -10.25
N VAL A 59 26.01 12.39 -9.97
CA VAL A 59 25.13 11.42 -9.30
C VAL A 59 25.35 11.56 -7.80
N MET A 60 24.32 11.98 -7.07
CA MET A 60 24.30 12.03 -5.61
C MET A 60 23.16 11.15 -5.09
N ASP A 61 23.27 10.69 -3.84
CA ASP A 61 22.27 9.81 -3.23
C ASP A 61 20.89 10.47 -3.09
N ASN A 62 20.85 11.79 -2.98
CA ASN A 62 19.61 12.57 -2.83
C ASN A 62 19.22 13.31 -4.14
N ASN A 63 19.53 12.74 -5.30
CA ASN A 63 19.05 13.25 -6.58
C ASN A 63 17.61 12.76 -6.86
N PRO A 64 16.70 13.62 -7.35
CA PRO A 64 15.35 13.20 -7.71
C PRO A 64 15.36 12.18 -8.85
N GLU A 65 14.47 11.20 -8.81
CA GLU A 65 14.40 10.12 -9.81
C GLU A 65 13.41 10.42 -10.94
N TYR A 66 12.44 11.30 -10.68
CA TYR A 66 11.28 11.54 -11.53
C TYR A 66 11.01 13.02 -11.73
N TYR A 67 10.45 13.35 -12.89
CA TYR A 67 10.08 14.71 -13.30
C TYR A 67 8.70 14.73 -13.95
N CYS A 68 7.91 15.75 -13.68
CA CYS A 68 6.58 15.94 -14.28
C CYS A 68 6.64 17.02 -15.35
N SER A 69 6.25 16.70 -16.58
CA SER A 69 6.25 17.68 -17.67
C SER A 69 5.09 18.67 -17.63
N ASP A 70 4.08 18.44 -16.78
CA ASP A 70 2.92 19.34 -16.67
C ASP A 70 3.11 20.43 -15.60
N CYS A 71 3.75 20.11 -14.48
CA CYS A 71 3.95 21.06 -13.37
C CYS A 71 5.42 21.29 -12.98
N ASN A 72 6.35 20.69 -13.72
CA ASN A 72 7.81 20.79 -13.52
C ASN A 72 8.33 20.29 -12.17
N TYR A 73 7.51 19.56 -11.41
CA TYR A 73 7.91 19.00 -10.11
C TYR A 73 8.90 17.84 -10.29
N GLU A 74 9.90 17.78 -9.43
CA GLU A 74 10.90 16.70 -9.34
C GLU A 74 10.77 15.99 -8.00
N TRP A 75 10.88 14.66 -7.98
CA TRP A 75 10.65 13.89 -6.75
C TRP A 75 11.42 12.56 -6.71
N HIS A 76 11.51 12.02 -5.50
CA HIS A 76 12.09 10.71 -5.21
C HIS A 76 11.03 9.62 -5.19
N ARG A 77 11.47 8.37 -5.24
CA ARG A 77 10.58 7.22 -5.04
C ARG A 77 9.69 7.35 -3.79
N ASP A 78 10.26 7.82 -2.69
CA ASP A 78 9.57 7.94 -1.40
C ASP A 78 8.39 8.92 -1.45
N ASP A 79 8.47 9.99 -2.24
CA ASP A 79 7.37 10.92 -2.43
C ASP A 79 6.17 10.25 -3.11
N SER A 80 6.42 9.30 -4.01
CA SER A 80 5.35 8.50 -4.65
C SER A 80 4.71 7.53 -3.65
N VAL A 81 5.51 6.96 -2.74
CA VAL A 81 5.01 6.11 -1.65
C VAL A 81 4.14 6.94 -0.71
N ASN A 82 4.65 8.08 -0.24
CA ASN A 82 3.91 9.02 0.62
C ASN A 82 2.59 9.43 -0.02
N TYR A 83 2.64 9.83 -1.29
CA TYR A 83 1.45 10.18 -2.05
C TYR A 83 0.45 9.04 -2.08
N ALA A 84 0.86 7.80 -2.37
CA ALA A 84 -0.05 6.66 -2.38
C ALA A 84 -0.73 6.43 -1.01
N TYR A 85 0.03 6.47 0.08
CA TYR A 85 -0.53 6.29 1.43
C TYR A 85 -1.46 7.44 1.84
N ASN A 86 -1.15 8.68 1.46
CA ASN A 86 -2.01 9.84 1.68
C ASN A 86 -3.34 9.77 0.92
N GLN A 87 -3.44 8.93 -0.12
CA GLN A 87 -4.69 8.72 -0.84
C GLN A 87 -5.63 7.71 -0.16
N ILE A 88 -5.22 7.04 0.91
CA ILE A 88 -6.09 6.11 1.64
C ILE A 88 -7.20 6.93 2.30
N LYS A 89 -8.46 6.54 2.02
CA LYS A 89 -9.65 7.18 2.59
C LYS A 89 -10.30 6.30 3.65
N HIS A 90 -10.38 5.01 3.37
CA HIS A 90 -11.12 4.08 4.21
C HIS A 90 -10.44 2.72 4.24
N ILE A 91 -10.40 2.12 5.42
CA ILE A 91 -9.85 0.78 5.64
C ILE A 91 -10.91 -0.05 6.34
N LYS A 92 -11.21 -1.20 5.78
CA LYS A 92 -12.07 -2.22 6.39
C LYS A 92 -11.27 -3.50 6.49
N ALA A 93 -11.01 -3.94 7.72
CA ALA A 93 -10.30 -5.18 7.98
C ALA A 93 -11.18 -6.11 8.79
N ALA A 94 -11.07 -7.40 8.52
CA ALA A 94 -11.79 -8.39 9.27
C ALA A 94 -11.02 -9.70 9.37
N VAL A 95 -11.17 -10.38 10.49
CA VAL A 95 -10.52 -11.65 10.81
C VAL A 95 -11.42 -12.44 11.74
N GLY A 96 -11.53 -13.74 11.50
CA GLY A 96 -12.29 -14.61 12.37
C GLY A 96 -12.19 -16.08 11.99
N GLY A 97 -12.74 -16.92 12.86
CA GLY A 97 -12.80 -18.36 12.68
C GLY A 97 -13.92 -18.96 13.52
N TYR A 98 -13.99 -20.29 13.54
CA TYR A 98 -15.11 -21.02 14.14
C TYR A 98 -15.32 -20.73 15.64
N PHE A 99 -14.24 -20.60 16.43
CA PHE A 99 -14.31 -20.53 17.89
C PHE A 99 -14.47 -19.10 18.45
N ASP A 100 -13.58 -18.18 18.07
CA ASP A 100 -13.48 -16.84 18.66
C ASP A 100 -14.45 -15.83 18.01
N GLY A 101 -15.22 -16.28 17.02
CA GLY A 101 -16.10 -15.44 16.23
C GLY A 101 -15.32 -14.61 15.20
N TYR A 102 -15.91 -13.49 14.80
CA TYR A 102 -15.46 -12.64 13.71
C TYR A 102 -15.32 -11.19 14.17
N TYR A 103 -14.13 -10.63 14.01
CA TYR A 103 -13.81 -9.24 14.30
C TYR A 103 -13.79 -8.42 13.02
N GLU A 104 -14.38 -7.24 13.06
CA GLU A 104 -14.35 -6.28 11.95
C GLU A 104 -13.95 -4.91 12.50
N VAL A 105 -12.98 -4.25 11.84
CA VAL A 105 -12.62 -2.86 12.10
C VAL A 105 -12.74 -2.07 10.81
N THR A 106 -13.50 -0.99 10.88
CA THR A 106 -13.73 -0.05 9.80
C THR A 106 -13.25 1.32 10.23
N ILE A 107 -12.42 1.99 9.42
CA ILE A 107 -11.80 3.27 9.72
C ILE A 107 -11.99 4.18 8.50
N ASP A 108 -12.65 5.31 8.70
CA ASP A 108 -12.68 6.42 7.73
C ASP A 108 -11.64 7.47 8.17
N LEU A 109 -10.61 7.71 7.36
CA LEU A 109 -9.52 8.63 7.70
C LEU A 109 -9.91 10.11 7.49
N HIS A 110 -10.97 10.39 6.74
CA HIS A 110 -11.48 11.74 6.53
C HIS A 110 -12.35 12.20 7.71
N SER A 111 -13.39 11.42 8.05
CA SER A 111 -14.25 11.70 9.21
C SER A 111 -13.58 11.32 10.54
N LYS A 112 -12.53 10.48 10.48
CA LYS A 112 -11.82 9.88 11.62
C LYS A 112 -12.72 8.94 12.42
N GLU A 113 -13.84 8.53 11.85
CA GLU A 113 -14.74 7.56 12.45
C GLU A 113 -14.11 6.17 12.39
N LEU A 114 -14.06 5.54 13.57
CA LEU A 114 -13.69 4.14 13.71
C LEU A 114 -14.90 3.38 14.24
N LYS A 115 -15.20 2.26 13.58
CA LYS A 115 -16.19 1.30 13.99
C LYS A 115 -15.52 -0.06 14.17
N TRP A 116 -15.78 -0.70 15.29
CA TRP A 116 -15.38 -2.06 15.59
C TRP A 116 -16.64 -2.90 15.80
N LYS A 117 -16.62 -4.13 15.29
CA LYS A 117 -17.66 -5.13 15.52
C LYS A 117 -17.03 -6.45 15.92
N HIS A 118 -17.76 -7.21 16.74
CA HIS A 118 -17.49 -8.62 16.99
C HIS A 118 -18.78 -9.41 16.89
N PHE A 119 -18.74 -10.51 16.14
CA PHE A 119 -19.82 -11.47 16.05
C PHE A 119 -19.34 -12.81 16.56
N GLY A 120 -19.91 -13.33 17.65
CA GLY A 120 -19.51 -14.61 18.24
C GLY A 120 -20.62 -15.18 19.11
N CYS A 121 -20.77 -16.52 19.11
CA CYS A 121 -21.77 -17.23 19.91
C CYS A 121 -23.22 -16.70 19.79
N GLY A 122 -23.59 -16.16 18.62
CA GLY A 122 -24.92 -15.59 18.37
C GLY A 122 -25.14 -14.17 18.89
N HIS A 123 -24.10 -13.52 19.42
CA HIS A 123 -24.13 -12.13 19.88
C HIS A 123 -23.34 -11.21 18.93
N GLU A 124 -23.82 -9.98 18.75
CA GLU A 124 -23.11 -8.92 18.05
C GLU A 124 -22.78 -7.79 19.04
N GLU A 125 -21.50 -7.47 19.14
CA GLU A 125 -21.02 -6.29 19.85
C GLU A 125 -20.58 -5.22 18.84
N GLU A 126 -20.96 -3.97 19.10
CA GLU A 126 -20.56 -2.82 18.28
C GLU A 126 -19.92 -1.74 19.16
N PHE A 127 -18.82 -1.18 18.68
CA PHE A 127 -18.14 -0.05 19.30
C PHE A 127 -17.80 1.00 18.24
N LYS A 128 -18.03 2.28 18.57
CA LYS A 128 -17.69 3.41 17.70
C LYS A 128 -16.89 4.45 18.47
N LYS A 129 -15.96 5.11 17.79
CA LYS A 129 -15.26 6.29 18.32
C LYS A 129 -14.77 7.20 17.19
N ILE A 130 -14.46 8.44 17.55
CA ILE A 130 -13.69 9.35 16.72
C ILE A 130 -12.21 9.27 17.12
N VAL A 131 -11.34 9.10 16.14
CA VAL A 131 -9.88 9.04 16.33
C VAL A 131 -9.29 10.45 16.26
N ARG A 132 -8.29 10.74 17.11
CA ARG A 132 -7.56 12.01 17.06
C ARG A 132 -6.74 12.10 15.76
N ASN A 133 -6.59 13.31 15.23
CA ASN A 133 -5.85 13.55 13.98
C ASN A 133 -4.43 12.96 14.00
N ALA A 134 -3.65 13.28 15.03
CA ALA A 134 -2.28 12.75 15.20
C ALA A 134 -2.22 11.22 15.33
N THR A 135 -3.29 10.59 15.84
CA THR A 135 -3.37 9.13 15.90
C THR A 135 -3.67 8.53 14.53
N ALA A 136 -4.52 9.17 13.73
CA ALA A 136 -4.81 8.73 12.36
C ALA A 136 -3.58 8.89 11.45
N GLU A 137 -2.87 10.03 11.54
CA GLU A 137 -1.63 10.27 10.78
C GLU A 137 -0.55 9.25 11.13
N ARG A 138 -0.29 9.01 12.42
CA ARG A 138 0.66 7.97 12.85
C ARG A 138 0.24 6.58 12.38
N PHE A 139 -1.06 6.28 12.37
CA PHE A 139 -1.55 4.99 11.89
C PHE A 139 -1.27 4.80 10.39
N VAL A 140 -1.39 5.85 9.57
CA VAL A 140 -1.01 5.78 8.14
C VAL A 140 0.48 5.50 7.97
N GLU A 141 1.35 6.14 8.77
CA GLU A 141 2.79 5.86 8.76
C GLU A 141 3.10 4.43 9.23
N GLU A 142 2.38 3.92 10.22
CA GLU A 142 2.52 2.53 10.68
C GLU A 142 2.02 1.51 9.63
N LEU A 143 1.00 1.85 8.83
CA LEU A 143 0.59 1.03 7.68
C LEU A 143 1.63 1.07 6.55
N LYS A 144 2.36 2.18 6.42
CA LYS A 144 3.45 2.32 5.46
C LYS A 144 4.64 1.44 5.81
N SER A 145 5.00 1.35 7.08
CA SER A 145 6.14 0.52 7.51
C SER A 145 5.92 -0.99 7.32
N ILE A 146 4.67 -1.46 7.25
CA ILE A 146 4.33 -2.87 6.98
C ILE A 146 4.05 -3.18 5.50
N ASP A 147 4.21 -2.19 4.62
CA ASP A 147 4.01 -2.25 3.17
C ASP A 147 2.66 -2.87 2.73
N ILE A 148 1.59 -2.54 3.45
CA ILE A 148 0.26 -3.15 3.27
C ILE A 148 -0.28 -3.03 1.84
N LEU A 149 0.08 -1.96 1.12
CA LEU A 149 -0.39 -1.76 -0.25
C LEU A 149 0.16 -2.84 -1.20
N ASN A 150 1.38 -3.33 -0.96
CA ASN A 150 2.05 -4.31 -1.83
C ASN A 150 1.83 -5.79 -1.44
N TRP A 151 0.99 -6.07 -0.45
CA TRP A 151 0.56 -7.44 -0.15
C TRP A 151 0.00 -8.14 -1.40
N LYS A 152 0.16 -9.47 -1.49
CA LYS A 152 -0.46 -10.29 -2.55
C LYS A 152 -1.97 -10.23 -2.43
N SER A 153 -2.69 -10.40 -3.55
CA SER A 153 -4.15 -10.34 -3.53
C SER A 153 -4.80 -11.42 -2.67
N GLN A 154 -4.16 -12.60 -2.54
CA GLN A 154 -4.67 -13.74 -1.80
C GLN A 154 -3.54 -14.53 -1.11
N TYR A 155 -3.85 -15.09 0.05
CA TYR A 155 -2.98 -15.99 0.83
C TYR A 155 -3.82 -17.19 1.27
N ILE A 156 -3.64 -18.34 0.62
CA ILE A 156 -4.46 -19.53 0.87
C ILE A 156 -3.54 -20.68 1.25
N ASP A 157 -3.82 -21.31 2.37
CA ASP A 157 -3.34 -22.65 2.71
C ASP A 157 -4.53 -23.61 2.58
N LEU A 158 -4.41 -24.58 1.67
CA LEU A 158 -5.47 -25.55 1.34
C LEU A 158 -5.38 -26.81 2.21
N ASP A 159 -4.28 -27.01 2.93
CA ASP A 159 -4.07 -28.18 3.78
C ASP A 159 -4.80 -28.05 5.13
N ILE A 160 -5.33 -26.86 5.42
CA ILE A 160 -6.08 -26.53 6.63
C ILE A 160 -7.52 -26.20 6.25
N ILE A 161 -8.47 -27.04 6.69
CA ILE A 161 -9.89 -26.94 6.33
C ILE A 161 -10.65 -26.04 7.32
N ASP A 162 -10.38 -26.20 8.61
CA ASP A 162 -10.91 -25.37 9.69
C ASP A 162 -9.85 -24.37 10.16
N GLY A 163 -10.25 -23.13 10.36
CA GLY A 163 -9.30 -22.14 10.86
C GLY A 163 -9.80 -20.72 10.67
N THR A 164 -8.91 -19.87 10.19
CA THR A 164 -9.08 -18.43 10.21
C THR A 164 -9.14 -17.88 8.80
N GLN A 165 -10.17 -17.09 8.56
CA GLN A 165 -10.32 -16.30 7.35
C GLN A 165 -10.14 -14.84 7.69
N TRP A 166 -9.55 -14.10 6.76
CA TRP A 166 -9.34 -12.67 6.92
C TRP A 166 -9.51 -11.94 5.59
N SER A 167 -9.87 -10.67 5.69
CA SER A 167 -9.92 -9.75 4.56
C SER A 167 -9.49 -8.35 4.98
N VAL A 168 -8.85 -7.65 4.05
CA VAL A 168 -8.52 -6.23 4.17
C VAL A 168 -8.92 -5.54 2.88
N GLU A 169 -9.79 -4.55 3.00
CA GLU A 169 -10.19 -3.65 1.94
C GLU A 169 -9.68 -2.25 2.23
N ILE A 170 -9.00 -1.65 1.25
CA ILE A 170 -8.46 -0.29 1.33
C ILE A 170 -9.07 0.50 0.17
N GLN A 171 -9.89 1.49 0.50
CA GLN A 171 -10.41 2.45 -0.46
C GLN A 171 -9.46 3.63 -0.54
N MET A 172 -8.93 3.85 -1.74
CA MET A 172 -8.08 4.99 -2.08
C MET A 172 -8.85 5.96 -2.99
N LEU A 173 -8.27 7.14 -3.26
CA LEU A 173 -8.77 8.01 -4.32
C LEU A 173 -8.71 7.29 -5.69
N GLY A 174 -9.87 7.01 -6.27
CA GLY A 174 -10.00 6.40 -7.61
C GLY A 174 -9.65 4.91 -7.71
N LYS A 175 -9.35 4.22 -6.61
CA LYS A 175 -9.01 2.79 -6.61
C LYS A 175 -9.46 2.10 -5.33
N LYS A 176 -9.90 0.85 -5.44
CA LYS A 176 -10.11 -0.06 -4.31
C LYS A 176 -9.09 -1.19 -4.37
N ILE A 177 -8.50 -1.53 -3.23
CA ILE A 177 -7.59 -2.66 -3.06
C ILE A 177 -8.25 -3.65 -2.10
N SER A 178 -8.25 -4.93 -2.47
CA SER A 178 -8.72 -6.02 -1.61
C SER A 178 -7.63 -7.08 -1.47
N ARG A 179 -7.50 -7.60 -0.25
CA ARG A 179 -6.57 -8.64 0.17
C ARG A 179 -7.36 -9.62 1.03
N HIS A 180 -7.13 -10.91 0.87
CA HIS A 180 -7.79 -11.90 1.70
C HIS A 180 -6.91 -13.12 1.90
N GLY A 181 -7.26 -13.93 2.88
CA GLY A 181 -6.64 -15.21 3.04
C GLY A 181 -7.46 -16.18 3.88
N SER A 182 -7.03 -17.43 3.79
CA SER A 182 -7.54 -18.56 4.55
C SER A 182 -6.33 -19.33 5.04
N ASN A 183 -6.12 -19.34 6.36
CA ASN A 183 -5.03 -20.05 7.04
C ASN A 183 -3.61 -19.70 6.60
N ASN A 184 -3.44 -18.64 5.80
CA ASN A 184 -2.16 -18.15 5.34
C ASN A 184 -2.16 -16.61 5.34
N TYR A 185 -1.00 -16.01 5.56
CA TYR A 185 -0.89 -14.61 5.94
C TYR A 185 0.35 -13.94 5.31
N PRO A 186 0.31 -12.61 5.09
CA PRO A 186 1.51 -11.82 4.84
C PRO A 186 2.50 -11.93 5.99
N GLU A 187 3.79 -11.73 5.69
CA GLU A 187 4.86 -11.71 6.70
C GLU A 187 4.59 -10.69 7.82
N SER A 188 4.01 -9.53 7.49
CA SER A 188 3.68 -8.45 8.44
C SER A 188 2.26 -8.51 9.03
N TRP A 189 1.61 -9.68 8.99
CA TRP A 189 0.23 -9.86 9.45
C TRP A 189 0.05 -9.60 10.95
N ASP A 190 0.99 -10.06 11.78
CA ASP A 190 0.92 -9.87 13.22
C ASP A 190 1.06 -8.40 13.59
N GLU A 191 1.96 -7.68 12.93
CA GLU A 191 2.10 -6.23 13.06
C GLU A 191 0.79 -5.54 12.69
N PHE A 192 0.19 -5.90 11.55
CA PHE A 192 -1.10 -5.37 11.14
C PHE A 192 -2.19 -5.59 12.21
N CYS A 193 -2.32 -6.81 12.74
CA CYS A 193 -3.29 -7.09 13.80
C CYS A 193 -3.05 -6.24 15.05
N ARG A 194 -1.77 -6.05 15.44
CA ARG A 194 -1.40 -5.15 16.54
C ARG A 194 -1.79 -3.70 16.26
N LEU A 195 -1.61 -3.21 15.03
CA LEU A 195 -2.03 -1.86 14.64
C LEU A 195 -3.55 -1.69 14.74
N MET A 196 -4.33 -2.65 14.23
CA MET A 196 -5.79 -2.62 14.31
C MET A 196 -6.29 -2.66 15.76
N LYS A 197 -5.67 -3.50 16.60
CA LYS A 197 -5.93 -3.54 18.04
C LYS A 197 -5.59 -2.21 18.72
N LYS A 198 -4.43 -1.62 18.40
CA LYS A 198 -3.94 -0.36 18.98
C LYS A 198 -4.85 0.81 18.63
N ILE A 199 -5.20 0.99 17.35
CA ILE A 199 -6.04 2.13 16.93
C ILE A 199 -7.49 1.97 17.41
N SER A 200 -8.05 0.76 17.43
CA SER A 200 -9.41 0.51 17.91
C SER A 200 -9.51 0.54 19.43
N GLY A 201 -8.47 0.09 20.15
CA GLY A 201 -8.53 -0.20 21.58
C GLY A 201 -9.35 -1.46 21.90
N LYS A 202 -9.61 -2.31 20.89
CA LYS A 202 -10.42 -3.52 20.96
C LYS A 202 -9.67 -4.71 20.36
N LYS A 203 -10.13 -5.92 20.63
CA LYS A 203 -9.49 -7.16 20.13
C LYS A 203 -9.61 -7.21 18.59
N PHE A 204 -8.52 -7.63 17.94
CA PHE A 204 -8.49 -7.92 16.51
C PHE A 204 -7.42 -9.00 16.28
N ARG A 205 -7.85 -10.25 16.20
CA ARG A 205 -7.02 -11.44 15.94
C ARG A 205 -7.91 -12.62 15.62
#